data_AF-A0A6J2JFG6-F1
#
_entry.id   AF-A0A6J2JFG6-F1
#
_cell.length_a   1.000
_cell.length_b   1.000
_cell.length_c   1.000
_cell.angle_alpha   90.00
_cell.angle_beta   90.00
_cell.angle_gamma   90.00
#
_symmetry.space_group_name_H-M   'P 1'
#
loop_
_entity.id
_entity.type
_entity.pdbx_description
1 polymer ?
#
loop_
_entity_poly.entity_id
_entity_poly.type
_entity_poly.pdbx_seq_one_letter_code
_entity_poly.pdbx_strand_id
1 'polypeptide(L)' 'MDKRKLIGSATRYIAGRHAVQTVYWRRSAENGKGLLKTTKTTFFGKNEGPNKVDSAEMFARVRERYA' A
#
# COMPACT_ATOMS: atom_id res chain seq x y z
N MET A 1 14.79 -6.65 10.87
CA MET A 1 13.72 -5.65 11.12
C MET A 1 13.36 -5.74 12.61
N ASP A 2 13.51 -4.66 13.38
CA ASP A 2 13.16 -4.70 14.81
C ASP A 2 11.63 -4.79 14.97
N LYS A 3 11.15 -5.93 15.48
CA LYS A 3 9.73 -6.22 15.69
C LYS A 3 9.08 -5.19 16.63
N ARG A 4 9.86 -4.50 17.47
CA ARG A 4 9.38 -3.55 18.49
C ARG A 4 8.83 -2.23 17.93
N LYS A 5 9.01 -1.97 16.63
CA LYS A 5 8.55 -0.72 15.99
C LYS A 5 7.18 -0.82 15.32
N LEU A 6 6.61 -2.02 15.15
CA LEU A 6 5.30 -2.19 14.53
C LEU A 6 4.18 -1.90 15.55
N ILE A 7 3.25 -1.03 15.17
CA ILE A 7 2.05 -0.73 15.98
C ILE A 7 0.86 -1.56 15.48
N GLY A 8 0.72 -1.68 14.16
CA GLY A 8 -0.36 -2.47 13.57
C GLY A 8 -0.25 -2.57 12.06
N SER A 9 -1.17 -3.34 11.48
CA SER A 9 -1.25 -3.53 10.03
C SER A 9 -2.68 -3.78 9.58
N ALA A 10 -2.98 -3.37 8.35
CA ALA A 10 -4.23 -3.68 7.67
C ALA A 10 -3.92 -4.23 6.28
N THR A 11 -4.56 -5.34 5.93
CA THR A 11 -4.37 -6.02 4.64
C THR A 11 -5.69 -6.00 3.88
N ARG A 12 -5.62 -5.68 2.58
CA ARG A 12 -6.77 -5.79 1.67
C ARG A 12 -6.38 -6.51 0.39
N TYR A 13 -7.31 -7.30 -0.14
CA TYR A 13 -7.23 -7.80 -1.51
C TYR A 13 -7.85 -6.77 -2.46
N ILE A 14 -7.20 -6.53 -3.59
CA ILE A 14 -7.68 -5.63 -4.64
C ILE A 14 -8.13 -6.50 -5.81
N ALA A 15 -9.45 -6.77 -5.85
CA ALA A 15 -10.08 -7.42 -6.98
C ALA A 15 -9.80 -6.66 -8.28
N GLY A 16 -9.53 -7.37 -9.37
CA GLY A 16 -9.12 -6.80 -10.67
C GLY A 16 -7.61 -6.57 -10.81
N ARG A 17 -6.86 -6.38 -9.71
CA ARG A 17 -5.38 -6.30 -9.75
C ARG A 17 -4.67 -7.59 -9.38
N HIS A 18 -5.42 -8.59 -8.94
CA HIS A 18 -4.88 -9.81 -8.34
C HIS A 18 -3.78 -9.49 -7.31
N ALA A 19 -3.99 -8.47 -6.49
CA ALA A 19 -2.95 -7.93 -5.62
C ALA A 19 -3.44 -7.87 -4.17
N VAL A 20 -2.54 -8.17 -3.24
CA VAL A 20 -2.71 -7.89 -1.82
C VAL A 20 -1.90 -6.66 -1.48
N GLN A 21 -2.53 -5.71 -0.79
CA GLN A 21 -1.86 -4.55 -0.24
C GLN A 21 -1.93 -4.60 1.28
N THR A 22 -0.77 -4.48 1.92
CA THR A 22 -0.65 -4.37 3.37
C THR A 22 -0.10 -2.99 3.73
N VAL A 23 -0.82 -2.29 4.59
CA VAL A 23 -0.38 -1.06 5.23
C VAL A 23 0.15 -1.41 6.62
N TYR A 24 1.28 -0.83 7.00
CA TYR A 24 1.89 -0.96 8.32
C TYR A 24 2.00 0.42 8.96
N TRP A 25 1.62 0.52 10.22
CA TRP A 25 1.87 1.69 11.06
C TRP A 25 3.00 1.37 12.02
N ARG A 26 4.03 2.22 12.03
CA ARG A 26 5.27 1.99 12.77
C ARG A 26 5.63 3.21 13.59
N ARG A 27 6.26 3.02 14.75
CA ARG A 27 6.92 4.13 15.46
C ARG A 27 8.06 4.65 14.59
N SER A 28 8.17 5.97 14.48
CA SER A 28 9.31 6.59 13.80
C SER A 28 10.62 6.19 14.48
N ALA A 29 11.68 6.01 13.68
CA ALA A 29 13.01 5.69 14.22
C ALA A 29 13.71 6.93 14.80
N GLU A 30 13.39 8.13 14.31
CA GLU A 30 13.90 9.39 14.87
C GLU A 30 13.14 9.77 16.13
N ASN A 31 13.87 9.82 17.26
CA ASN A 31 13.46 10.41 18.54
C ASN A 31 12.12 9.94 19.12
N GLY A 32 11.56 8.82 18.64
CA GLY A 32 10.28 8.28 19.07
C GLY A 32 9.07 9.17 18.78
N LYS A 33 9.24 10.28 18.05
CA LYS A 33 8.16 11.21 17.73
C LYS A 33 7.61 10.93 16.34
N GLY A 34 6.35 10.52 16.30
CA GLY A 34 5.59 10.36 15.06
C GLY A 34 5.31 8.92 14.64
N LEU A 35 4.37 8.80 13.71
CA LEU A 35 3.86 7.55 13.16
C LEU A 35 4.27 7.44 11.69
N LEU A 36 5.05 6.42 11.34
CA LEU A 36 5.42 6.14 9.96
C LEU A 36 4.45 5.12 9.36
N LYS A 37 3.69 5.56 8.36
CA LYS A 37 2.87 4.68 7.52
C LYS A 37 3.71 4.18 6.35
N THR A 38 3.75 2.86 6.15
CA THR A 38 4.29 2.26 4.93
C THR A 38 3.34 1.28 4.30
N THR A 39 3.41 1.20 2.99
CA THR A 39 2.56 0.33 2.18
C THR A 39 3.43 -0.66 1.42
N LYS A 40 3.06 -1.93 1.46
CA LYS A 40 3.62 -2.99 0.60
C LYS A 40 2.51 -3.58 -0.23
N THR A 41 2.73 -3.72 -1.53
CA THR A 41 1.79 -4.37 -2.44
C THR A 41 2.47 -5.59 -3.06
N THR A 42 1.80 -6.72 -3.05
CA THR A 42 2.24 -7.97 -3.67
C THR A 42 1.19 -8.38 -4.70
N PHE A 43 1.64 -8.64 -5.92
CA PHE A 43 0.80 -9.10 -7.03
C PHE A 43 0.89 -10.62 -7.13
N PHE A 44 -0.25 -11.27 -7.30
CA PHE A 44 -0.37 -12.71 -7.54
C PHE A 44 -0.62 -12.90 -9.04
N GLY A 45 0.43 -13.31 -9.75
CA GLY A 45 0.41 -13.45 -11.20
C GLY A 45 0.71 -12.15 -11.95
N LYS A 46 0.54 -12.18 -13.27
CA LYS A 46 0.70 -11.02 -14.14
C LYS A 46 -0.58 -10.18 -14.09
N ASN A 47 -0.44 -8.85 -14.11
CA ASN A 47 -1.57 -7.93 -14.28
C ASN A 47 -2.03 -7.95 -15.75
N GLU A 48 -2.51 -9.12 -16.19
CA GLU A 48 -2.92 -9.44 -17.55
C GLU A 48 -4.36 -9.98 -17.47
N GLY A 49 -5.27 -9.30 -18.17
CA GLY A 49 -6.70 -9.61 -18.17
C GLY A 49 -7.56 -8.39 -18.51
N PRO A 50 -8.86 -8.57 -18.79
CA PRO A 50 -9.77 -7.48 -19.20
C PRO A 50 -9.96 -6.41 -18.11
N ASN A 51 -9.63 -6.72 -16.85
CA ASN A 51 -9.68 -5.80 -15.71
C ASN A 51 -8.30 -5.26 -15.31
N LYS A 52 -7.29 -5.33 -16.19
CA LYS A 52 -5.95 -4.80 -15.94
C LYS A 52 -6.07 -3.35 -15.52
N VAL A 53 -5.56 -3.04 -14.32
CA VAL A 53 -5.52 -1.66 -13.85
C VAL A 53 -4.10 -1.13 -14.02
N ASP A 54 -3.97 -0.08 -14.83
CA ASP A 54 -2.73 0.71 -14.86
C ASP A 54 -2.63 1.52 -13.56
N SER A 55 -1.63 1.18 -12.75
CA SER A 55 -1.37 1.86 -11.49
C SER A 55 -1.05 3.34 -11.68
N ALA A 56 -0.29 3.71 -12.73
CA ALA A 56 0.12 5.08 -12.98
C ALA A 56 -1.10 5.94 -13.34
N GLU A 57 -1.95 5.46 -14.24
CA GLU A 57 -3.19 6.12 -14.63
C GLU A 57 -4.15 6.27 -13.44
N MET A 58 -4.31 5.21 -12.62
CA MET A 58 -5.17 5.26 -11.44
C MET A 58 -4.69 6.28 -10.41
N PHE A 59 -3.37 6.36 -10.16
CA PHE A 59 -2.83 7.36 -9.24
C PHE A 59 -2.94 8.78 -9.79
N ALA A 60 -2.80 8.98 -11.11
CA ALA A 60 -3.04 10.27 -11.74
C ALA A 60 -4.49 10.74 -11.52
N ARG A 61 -5.48 9.87 -11.81
CA ARG A 61 -6.91 10.15 -11.57
C ARG A 61 -7.24 10.47 -10.12
N VAL A 62 -6.63 9.76 -9.17
CA VAL A 62 -6.85 10.03 -7.74
C VAL A 62 -6.26 11.39 -7.35
N ARG A 63 -5.06 11.74 -7.83
CA ARG A 63 -4.45 13.05 -7.53
C ARG A 63 -5.29 14.19 -8.08
N GLU A 64 -5.77 14.07 -9.30
CA GLU A 64 -6.63 15.09 -9.94
C GLU A 64 -7.96 15.29 -9.20
N ARG A 65 -8.58 14.20 -8.71
CA ARG A 65 -9.86 14.26 -7.98
C ARG A 65 -9.78 14.99 -6.63
N TYR A 66 -8.60 14.99 -5.99
CA TYR A 66 -8.38 15.55 -4.66
C TYR A 66 -7.43 16.75 -4.66
N ALA A 67 -7.12 17.31 -5.83
CA ALA A 67 -6.43 18.60 -6.00
C ALA A 67 -7.46 19.73 -5.91
#